data_AF-A0A4V1B8K5-F1
#
_entry.id   AF-A0A4V1B8K5-F1
#
_cell.length_a   1.000
_cell.length_b   1.000
_cell.length_c   1.000
_cell.angle_alpha   90.00
_cell.angle_beta   90.00
_cell.angle_gamma   90.00
#
_symmetry.space_group_name_H-M   'P 1'
#
loop_
_entity.id
_entity.type
_entity.pdbx_description
1 polymer ?
#
loop_
_entity_poly.entity_id
_entity_poly.type
_entity_poly.pdbx_seq_one_letter_code
_entity_poly.pdbx_strand_id
1 'polypeptide(L)'
;MDTIRPVVERTGPARKAMRWNANRKDALRPPTPPRDDLVGELQRREIRDHIKGLPIGERLVFALEHPLAVLAMPAALSGLPEDQYQRVRDAFIAEKFGPEIAEIEVLDSDLEIVGAAYDLALGTLRDASGLSEPAFTSLVDKFVREIDGV
;
A
#
# COMPACT_ATOMS: atom_id res chain seq x y z
N MET A 1 -7.99 -4.59 -30.11
CA MET A 1 -7.85 -4.48 -28.64
C MET A 1 -7.42 -5.84 -28.18
N ASP A 2 -6.26 -5.95 -27.54
CA ASP A 2 -5.69 -7.23 -27.10
C ASP A 2 -6.65 -7.86 -26.08
N THR A 3 -7.21 -9.04 -26.39
CA THR A 3 -8.19 -9.71 -25.53
C THR A 3 -7.57 -10.56 -24.42
N ILE A 4 -6.24 -10.63 -24.40
CA ILE A 4 -5.47 -11.39 -23.42
C ILE A 4 -5.40 -10.60 -22.11
N ARG A 5 -5.96 -11.16 -21.04
CA ARG A 5 -5.90 -10.57 -19.69
C ARG A 5 -4.48 -10.67 -19.11
N PRO A 6 -4.04 -9.66 -18.34
CA PRO A 6 -2.73 -9.66 -17.72
C PRO A 6 -2.58 -10.81 -16.70
N VAL A 7 -1.33 -11.24 -16.45
CA VAL A 7 -1.03 -12.42 -15.62
C VAL A 7 -1.60 -12.31 -14.19
N VAL A 8 -1.63 -11.08 -13.67
CA VAL A 8 -2.15 -10.71 -12.35
C VAL A 8 -3.66 -10.92 -12.23
N GLU A 9 -4.39 -10.92 -13.34
CA GLU A 9 -5.83 -11.19 -13.36
C GLU A 9 -6.13 -12.66 -13.68
N ARG A 10 -5.21 -13.38 -14.31
CA ARG A 10 -5.41 -14.76 -14.79
C ARG A 10 -5.05 -15.84 -13.79
N THR A 11 -3.91 -15.72 -13.12
CA THR A 11 -3.41 -16.81 -12.26
C THR A 11 -3.82 -16.61 -10.79
N GLY A 12 -4.17 -17.72 -10.12
CA GLY A 12 -4.45 -17.74 -8.69
C GLY A 12 -3.29 -17.19 -7.85
N PRO A 13 -2.03 -17.61 -8.09
CA PRO A 13 -0.87 -17.11 -7.37
C PRO A 13 -0.65 -15.60 -7.51
N ALA A 14 -0.72 -15.03 -8.72
CA ALA A 14 -0.49 -13.60 -8.91
C ALA A 14 -1.59 -12.74 -8.27
N ARG A 15 -2.87 -13.16 -8.37
CA ARG A 15 -3.97 -12.52 -7.64
C ARG A 15 -3.75 -12.57 -6.12
N LYS A 16 -3.27 -13.69 -5.60
CA LYS A 16 -2.99 -13.86 -4.17
C LYS A 16 -1.85 -12.94 -3.72
N ALA A 17 -0.77 -12.84 -4.50
CA ALA A 17 0.35 -11.94 -4.21
C ALA A 17 -0.08 -10.46 -4.22
N MET A 18 -0.86 -10.05 -5.21
CA MET A 18 -1.39 -8.68 -5.28
C MET A 18 -2.29 -8.35 -4.08
N ARG A 19 -3.22 -9.25 -3.73
CA ARG A 19 -4.07 -9.08 -2.54
C ARG A 19 -3.26 -9.05 -1.24
N TRP A 20 -2.22 -9.86 -1.15
CA TRP A 20 -1.32 -9.87 0.00
C TRP A 20 -0.63 -8.52 0.18
N ASN A 21 -0.07 -7.94 -0.88
CA ASN A 21 0.54 -6.61 -0.82
C ASN A 21 -0.48 -5.50 -0.52
N ALA A 22 -1.67 -5.53 -1.13
CA ALA A 22 -2.72 -4.56 -0.82
C ALA A 22 -3.11 -4.60 0.67
N ASN A 23 -3.30 -5.80 1.23
CA ASN A 23 -3.60 -5.95 2.66
C ASN A 23 -2.46 -5.46 3.55
N ARG A 24 -1.20 -5.68 3.16
CA ARG A 24 -0.03 -5.14 3.88
C ARG A 24 -0.05 -3.62 3.86
N LYS A 25 -0.22 -2.99 2.69
CA LYS A 25 -0.31 -1.51 2.54
C LYS A 25 -1.41 -0.93 3.43
N ASP A 26 -2.59 -1.54 3.45
CA ASP A 26 -3.72 -1.08 4.27
C ASP A 26 -3.46 -1.21 5.79
N ALA A 27 -2.58 -2.12 6.19
CA ALA A 27 -2.16 -2.30 7.57
C ALA A 27 -1.10 -1.27 8.01
N LEU A 28 -0.41 -0.59 7.08
CA LEU A 28 0.61 0.42 7.37
C LEU A 28 -0.03 1.76 7.76
N ARG A 29 -0.49 1.83 9.01
CA ARG A 29 -1.11 3.03 9.56
C ARG A 29 -0.69 3.26 11.01
N PRO A 30 -0.71 4.52 11.48
CA PRO A 30 -0.50 4.80 12.89
C PRO A 30 -1.46 3.98 13.76
N PRO A 31 -0.99 3.42 14.89
CA PRO A 31 -1.83 2.64 15.77
C PRO A 31 -2.94 3.51 16.36
N THR A 32 -4.16 2.96 16.42
CA THR A 32 -5.26 3.61 17.14
C THR A 32 -5.10 3.35 18.63
N PRO A 33 -5.05 4.38 19.49
CA PRO A 33 -4.95 4.18 20.93
C PRO A 33 -6.14 3.38 21.48
N PRO A 34 -5.93 2.54 22.50
CA PRO A 34 -7.01 1.78 23.13
C PRO A 34 -7.93 2.71 23.92
N ARG A 35 -9.23 2.38 23.98
CA ARG A 35 -10.28 3.27 24.54
C ARG A 35 -10.25 3.37 26.06
N ASP A 36 -9.67 2.39 26.74
CA ASP A 36 -9.55 2.28 28.18
C ASP A 36 -8.26 2.92 28.74
N ASP A 37 -7.34 3.37 27.87
CA ASP A 37 -6.12 4.09 28.24
C ASP A 37 -6.39 5.57 28.56
N LEU A 38 -7.04 5.81 29.70
CA LEU A 38 -7.34 7.16 30.15
C LEU A 38 -6.07 7.97 30.43
N VAL A 39 -5.06 7.35 31.06
CA VAL A 39 -3.81 8.02 31.44
C VAL A 39 -3.05 8.46 30.20
N GLY A 40 -2.90 7.58 29.21
CA GLY A 40 -2.26 7.94 27.96
C GLY A 40 -3.05 8.96 27.16
N GLU A 41 -4.39 8.95 27.18
CA GLU A 41 -5.17 10.01 26.53
C GLU A 41 -4.97 11.38 27.19
N LEU A 42 -4.84 11.43 28.52
CA LEU A 42 -4.52 12.67 29.23
C LEU A 42 -3.13 13.20 28.82
N GLN A 43 -2.11 12.33 28.77
CA GLN A 43 -0.77 12.71 28.31
C GLN A 43 -0.78 13.19 26.85
N ARG A 44 -1.44 12.45 25.95
CA ARG A 44 -1.56 12.84 24.53
C ARG A 44 -2.30 14.17 24.38
N ARG A 45 -3.31 14.43 25.21
CA ARG A 45 -4.02 15.71 25.26
C ARG A 45 -3.10 16.84 25.70
N GLU A 46 -2.33 16.66 26.78
CA GLU A 46 -1.37 17.67 27.25
C GLU A 46 -0.36 18.03 26.15
N ILE A 47 0.17 17.04 25.43
CA ILE A 47 1.07 17.26 24.29
C ILE A 47 0.39 18.08 23.19
N ARG A 48 -0.84 17.73 22.80
CA ARG A 48 -1.59 18.48 21.77
C ARG A 48 -1.91 19.92 22.22
N ASP A 49 -2.26 20.10 23.48
CA ASP A 49 -2.55 21.42 24.03
C ASP A 49 -1.27 22.28 24.11
N HIS A 50 -0.12 21.66 24.40
CA HIS A 50 1.18 22.31 24.31
C HIS A 50 1.50 22.75 22.88
N ILE A 51 1.32 21.87 21.87
CA ILE A 51 1.52 22.19 20.45
C ILE A 51 0.70 23.41 20.04
N LYS A 52 -0.56 23.52 20.50
CA LYS A 52 -1.41 24.68 20.20
C LYS A 52 -0.89 25.99 20.82
N GLY A 53 -0.20 25.90 21.96
CA GLY A 53 0.43 27.05 22.62
C GLY A 53 1.71 27.53 21.93
N LEU A 54 2.37 26.67 21.14
CA LEU A 54 3.62 27.03 20.45
C LEU A 54 3.39 27.97 19.25
N PRO A 55 4.39 28.81 18.91
CA PRO A 55 4.43 29.53 17.64
C PRO A 55 4.34 28.57 16.45
N ILE A 56 3.68 28.99 15.37
CA ILE A 56 3.40 28.12 14.21
C ILE A 56 4.65 27.48 13.60
N GLY A 57 5.80 28.18 13.64
CA GLY A 57 7.08 27.66 13.13
C GLY A 57 7.69 26.53 13.96
N GLU A 58 7.30 26.41 15.24
CA GLU A 58 7.86 25.41 16.17
C GLU A 58 6.97 24.17 16.28
N ARG A 59 5.68 24.28 15.92
CA ARG A 59 4.69 23.20 16.08
C ARG A 59 5.07 21.92 15.37
N LEU A 60 5.53 22.03 14.11
CA LEU A 60 5.87 20.86 13.30
C LEU A 60 7.05 20.08 13.92
N VAL A 61 8.07 20.78 14.41
CA VAL A 61 9.25 20.16 15.01
C VAL A 61 8.85 19.36 16.24
N PHE A 62 8.10 19.98 17.16
CA PHE A 62 7.62 19.30 18.36
C PHE A 62 6.65 18.14 18.05
N ALA A 63 5.80 18.30 17.01
CA ALA A 63 4.90 17.25 16.57
C ALA A 63 5.64 16.02 16.00
N LEU A 64 6.78 16.21 15.34
CA LEU A 64 7.63 15.12 14.84
C LEU A 64 8.29 14.33 15.97
N GLU A 65 8.54 14.96 17.13
CA GLU A 65 9.03 14.27 18.33
C GLU A 65 7.92 13.47 19.04
N HIS A 66 6.66 13.88 18.85
CA HIS A 66 5.49 13.27 19.50
C HIS A 66 4.39 12.85 18.51
N PRO A 67 4.70 12.06 17.47
CA PRO A 67 3.78 11.80 16.36
C PRO A 67 2.53 11.05 16.81
N LEU A 68 2.64 10.12 17.76
CA LEU A 68 1.48 9.34 18.24
C LEU A 68 0.43 10.18 18.96
N ALA A 69 0.84 11.24 19.67
CA ALA A 69 -0.11 12.13 20.34
C ALA A 69 -0.90 12.98 19.33
N VAL A 70 -0.23 13.38 18.25
CA VAL A 70 -0.80 14.16 17.14
C VAL A 70 -1.74 13.29 16.31
N LEU A 71 -1.29 12.12 15.89
CA LEU A 71 -2.00 11.21 14.99
C LEU A 71 -3.15 10.45 15.65
N ALA A 72 -3.23 10.47 16.99
CA ALA A 72 -4.38 9.92 17.74
C ALA A 72 -5.70 10.66 17.47
N MET A 73 -5.65 11.86 16.88
CA MET A 73 -6.82 12.69 16.58
C MET A 73 -6.74 13.24 15.13
N PRO A 74 -7.87 13.65 14.54
CA PRO A 74 -7.87 14.33 13.25
C PRO A 74 -7.07 15.64 13.29
N ALA A 75 -6.55 16.06 12.13
CA ALA A 75 -5.76 17.29 11.98
C ALA A 75 -6.40 18.52 12.65
N ALA A 76 -7.71 18.70 12.46
CA ALA A 76 -8.49 19.79 13.05
C ALA A 76 -8.40 19.90 14.58
N LEU A 77 -8.08 18.80 15.28
CA LEU A 77 -7.98 18.74 16.75
C LEU A 77 -6.53 18.66 17.24
N SER A 78 -5.58 18.42 16.33
CA SER A 78 -4.16 18.25 16.62
C SER A 78 -3.43 19.56 16.96
N GLY A 79 -3.95 20.70 16.50
CA GLY A 79 -3.26 22.00 16.60
C GLY A 79 -2.31 22.31 15.44
N LEU A 80 -2.21 21.41 14.46
CA LEU A 80 -1.42 21.59 13.24
C LEU A 80 -2.32 21.97 12.05
N PRO A 81 -1.80 22.78 11.11
CA PRO A 81 -2.30 22.83 9.74
C PRO A 81 -2.32 21.44 9.08
N GLU A 82 -3.23 21.23 8.13
CA GLU A 82 -3.41 19.93 7.44
C GLU A 82 -2.11 19.44 6.77
N ASP A 83 -1.37 20.35 6.12
CA ASP A 83 -0.10 20.03 5.46
C ASP A 83 0.97 19.57 6.46
N GLN A 84 1.03 20.19 7.65
CA GLN A 84 1.96 19.79 8.70
C GLN A 84 1.53 18.46 9.34
N TYR A 85 0.24 18.26 9.54
CA TYR A 85 -0.29 16.98 10.04
C TYR A 85 0.06 15.83 9.10
N GLN A 86 -0.11 16.03 7.80
CA GLN A 86 0.25 15.02 6.81
C GLN A 86 1.75 14.73 6.81
N ARG A 87 2.61 15.75 6.95
CA ARG A 87 4.07 15.54 7.09
C ARG A 87 4.43 14.70 8.31
N VAL A 88 3.77 14.92 9.45
CA VAL A 88 3.99 14.10 10.66
C VAL A 88 3.59 12.65 10.42
N ARG A 89 2.46 12.45 9.73
CA ARG A 89 1.99 11.10 9.34
C ARG A 89 2.98 10.41 8.42
N ASP A 90 3.43 11.09 7.38
CA ASP A 90 4.36 10.53 6.39
C ASP A 90 5.71 10.21 7.02
N ALA A 91 6.22 11.10 7.88
CA ALA A 91 7.45 10.86 8.64
C ALA A 91 7.33 9.65 9.58
N PHE A 92 6.21 9.54 10.30
CA PHE A 92 5.95 8.38 11.16
C PHE A 92 5.89 7.08 10.36
N ILE A 93 5.21 7.09 9.21
CA ILE A 93 5.10 5.91 8.35
C ILE A 93 6.46 5.53 7.79
N ALA A 94 7.25 6.48 7.29
CA ALA A 94 8.58 6.23 6.77
C ALA A 94 9.52 5.65 7.84
N GLU A 95 9.47 6.18 9.07
CA GLU A 95 10.30 5.70 10.17
C GLU A 95 9.90 4.30 10.64
N LYS A 96 8.59 4.04 10.82
CA LYS A 96 8.11 2.78 11.41
C LYS A 96 7.96 1.66 10.39
N PHE A 97 7.58 1.99 9.17
CA PHE A 97 7.20 1.02 8.15
C PHE A 97 8.09 1.07 6.90
N GLY A 98 9.12 1.93 6.87
CA GLY A 98 10.02 2.07 5.71
C GLY A 98 10.55 0.75 5.14
N PRO A 99 11.09 -0.17 5.96
CA PRO A 99 11.53 -1.48 5.49
C PRO A 99 10.40 -2.33 4.89
N GLU A 100 9.22 -2.33 5.53
CA GLU A 100 8.07 -3.10 5.06
C GLU A 100 7.50 -2.53 3.75
N ILE A 101 7.52 -1.20 3.59
CA ILE A 101 7.16 -0.51 2.34
C ILE A 101 8.13 -0.92 1.24
N ALA A 102 9.43 -0.91 1.50
CA ALA A 102 10.43 -1.31 0.51
C ALA A 102 10.23 -2.77 0.05
N GLU A 103 9.90 -3.69 0.96
CA GLU A 103 9.57 -5.07 0.60
C GLU A 103 8.31 -5.16 -0.27
N ILE A 104 7.28 -4.39 0.05
CA ILE A 104 6.05 -4.35 -0.74
C ILE A 104 6.35 -3.80 -2.15
N GLU A 105 7.13 -2.73 -2.25
CA GLU A 105 7.54 -2.12 -3.53
C GLU A 105 8.36 -3.10 -4.39
N VAL A 106 9.27 -3.86 -3.79
CA VAL A 106 10.02 -4.92 -4.50
C VAL A 106 9.06 -5.97 -5.07
N LEU A 107 8.12 -6.46 -4.26
CA LEU A 107 7.15 -7.45 -4.71
C LEU A 107 6.22 -6.92 -5.80
N ASP A 108 5.78 -5.66 -5.71
CA ASP A 108 4.98 -5.03 -6.76
C ASP A 108 5.78 -4.90 -8.05
N SER A 109 7.04 -4.44 -7.97
CA SER A 109 7.96 -4.35 -9.10
C SER A 109 8.21 -5.72 -9.75
N ASP A 110 8.42 -6.77 -8.95
CA ASP A 110 8.60 -8.13 -9.47
C ASP A 110 7.35 -8.62 -10.22
N LEU A 111 6.15 -8.34 -9.70
CA LEU A 111 4.89 -8.68 -10.37
C LEU A 111 4.71 -7.91 -11.68
N GLU A 112 5.10 -6.65 -11.74
CA GLU A 112 5.09 -5.85 -12.96
C GLU A 112 6.05 -6.42 -14.02
N ILE A 113 7.27 -6.78 -13.62
CA ILE A 113 8.26 -7.41 -14.51
C ILE A 113 7.75 -8.75 -15.04
N VAL A 114 7.20 -9.60 -14.16
CA VAL A 114 6.62 -10.89 -14.56
C VAL A 114 5.42 -10.69 -15.50
N GLY A 115 4.57 -9.69 -15.23
CA GLY A 115 3.47 -9.31 -16.11
C GLY A 115 3.96 -8.93 -17.52
N ALA A 116 4.94 -8.03 -17.60
CA ALA A 116 5.51 -7.60 -18.88
C ALA A 116 6.18 -8.76 -19.64
N ALA A 117 6.93 -9.62 -18.95
CA ALA A 117 7.55 -10.80 -19.55
C ALA A 117 6.50 -11.81 -20.04
N TYR A 118 5.42 -12.00 -19.29
CA TYR A 118 4.30 -12.86 -19.67
C TYR A 118 3.58 -12.35 -20.92
N ASP A 119 3.27 -11.04 -20.97
CA ASP A 119 2.59 -10.43 -22.10
C ASP A 119 3.44 -10.51 -23.37
N LEU A 120 4.76 -10.29 -23.26
CA LEU A 120 5.71 -10.48 -24.36
C LEU A 120 5.77 -11.94 -24.83
N ALA A 121 5.86 -12.90 -23.88
CA ALA A 121 5.89 -14.31 -24.21
C ALA A 121 4.59 -14.77 -24.90
N LEU A 122 3.43 -14.29 -24.45
CA LEU A 122 2.16 -14.59 -25.10
C LEU A 122 2.04 -13.96 -26.49
N GLY A 123 2.51 -12.71 -26.67
CA GLY A 123 2.55 -12.06 -27.97
C GLY A 123 3.37 -12.88 -28.98
N THR A 124 4.60 -13.23 -28.60
CA THR A 124 5.50 -14.04 -29.44
C THR A 124 4.95 -15.43 -29.74
N LEU A 125 4.35 -16.12 -28.75
CA LEU A 125 3.73 -17.43 -28.95
C LEU A 125 2.50 -17.34 -29.86
N ARG A 126 1.67 -16.31 -29.70
CA ARG A 126 0.50 -16.08 -30.56
C ARG A 126 0.94 -15.94 -32.01
N ASP A 127 1.90 -15.06 -32.26
CA ASP A 127 2.40 -14.76 -33.59
C ASP A 127 3.04 -16.00 -34.26
N ALA A 128 3.73 -16.84 -33.48
CA ALA A 128 4.35 -18.08 -33.97
C ALA A 128 3.35 -19.24 -34.14
N SER A 129 2.24 -19.26 -33.39
CA SER A 129 1.31 -20.41 -33.34
C SER A 129 0.46 -20.58 -34.60
N GLY A 130 0.30 -19.52 -35.39
CA GLY A 130 -0.62 -19.49 -36.53
C GLY A 130 -2.11 -19.63 -36.15
N LEU A 131 -2.44 -19.57 -34.85
CA LEU A 131 -3.81 -19.64 -34.36
C LEU A 131 -4.51 -18.29 -34.48
N SER A 132 -5.82 -18.32 -34.70
CA SER A 132 -6.65 -17.12 -34.53
C SER A 132 -6.66 -16.67 -33.06
N GLU A 133 -6.82 -15.37 -32.83
CA GLU A 133 -6.84 -14.79 -31.48
C GLU A 133 -7.84 -15.47 -30.52
N PRO A 134 -9.08 -15.81 -30.92
CA PRO A 134 -10.01 -16.54 -30.05
C PRO A 134 -9.53 -17.96 -29.70
N ALA A 135 -8.93 -18.67 -30.67
CA ALA A 135 -8.43 -20.03 -30.46
C ALA A 135 -7.21 -20.03 -29.53
N PHE A 136 -6.30 -19.08 -29.71
CA PHE A 136 -5.13 -18.91 -28.84
C PHE A 136 -5.55 -18.56 -27.40
N THR A 137 -6.47 -17.60 -27.26
CA THR A 137 -7.01 -17.19 -25.94
C THR A 137 -7.64 -18.37 -25.21
N SER A 138 -8.46 -19.17 -25.89
CA SER A 138 -9.08 -20.36 -25.32
C SER A 138 -8.06 -21.41 -24.89
N LEU A 139 -6.96 -21.57 -25.64
CA LEU A 139 -5.89 -22.49 -25.30
C LEU A 139 -5.16 -22.03 -24.04
N VAL A 140 -4.78 -20.74 -23.97
CA VAL A 140 -4.12 -20.17 -22.79
C VAL A 140 -5.02 -20.26 -21.55
N ASP A 141 -6.30 -19.94 -21.66
CA ASP A 141 -7.25 -20.05 -20.55
C ASP A 141 -7.37 -21.49 -20.03
N LYS A 142 -7.36 -22.47 -20.92
CA LYS A 142 -7.37 -23.89 -20.54
C LYS A 142 -6.12 -24.26 -19.73
N PHE A 143 -4.94 -23.88 -20.21
CA PHE A 143 -3.68 -24.14 -19.50
C PHE A 143 -3.63 -23.47 -18.13
N VAL A 144 -4.09 -22.23 -18.01
CA VAL A 144 -4.11 -21.52 -16.72
C VAL A 144 -5.01 -22.23 -15.71
N ARG A 145 -6.17 -22.74 -16.13
CA ARG A 145 -7.07 -23.51 -15.25
C ARG A 145 -6.45 -24.81 -14.77
N GLU A 146 -5.76 -25.53 -15.66
CA GLU A 146 -5.03 -26.76 -15.31
C GLU A 146 -3.94 -26.46 -14.26
N ILE A 147 -3.20 -25.36 -14.41
CA ILE A 147 -2.16 -24.93 -13.46
C ILE A 147 -2.77 -24.50 -12.12
N ASP A 148 -3.87 -23.76 -12.15
CA ASP A 148 -4.58 -23.31 -10.94
C ASP A 148 -5.35 -24.45 -10.24
N GLY A 149 -5.47 -25.63 -10.87
CA GLY A 149 -6.18 -26.79 -10.35
C GLY A 149 -7.70 -26.62 -10.31
N VAL A 150 -8.27 -25.86 -11.26
CA VAL A 150 -9.70 -25.51 -11.36
C VAL A 150 -10.35 -26.16 -12.59
#